data_AF-A0A917NWL7-F1
#
_entry.id   AF-A0A917NWL7-F1
#
_cell.length_a   1.000
_cell.length_b   1.000
_cell.length_c   1.000
_cell.angle_alpha   90.00
_cell.angle_beta   90.00
_cell.angle_gamma   90.00
#
_symmetry.space_group_name_H-M   'P 1'
#
loop_
_entity.id
_entity.type
_entity.pdbx_description
1 polymer ?
#
loop_
_entity_poly.entity_id
_entity_poly.type
_entity_poly.pdbx_seq_one_letter_code
_entity_poly.pdbx_strand_id
1 'polypeptide(L)'
;MLGTEDAQDSLSALPALSALGDAVAAVLAAEAVGAAGRALDRTVEYVGQREQFGRAIGSFQAVKHRPADVYVQVQAARSAAYYAAWATVHGERVGPLALAQALEALRTAAGEGIQLRGEIGFTWEHDAHLYFKRAAGDELLFGPVHRLRSRAADAVGLFGTGTVAV
;
A
#
# COMPACT_ATOMS: atom_id res chain seq x y z
N MET A 1 6.62 45.76 -4.10
CA MET A 1 5.59 45.67 -3.04
C MET A 1 4.71 44.46 -3.32
N LEU A 2 5.34 43.29 -3.37
CA LEU A 2 4.75 41.96 -3.54
C LEU A 2 5.67 41.05 -2.72
N GLY A 3 5.13 40.26 -1.78
CA GLY A 3 5.86 39.10 -1.28
C GLY A 3 6.07 38.92 0.23
N THR A 4 5.45 39.71 1.11
CA THR A 4 5.43 39.36 2.56
C THR A 4 4.15 38.66 3.00
N GLU A 5 3.00 39.01 2.40
CA GLU A 5 1.71 38.38 2.68
C GLU A 5 1.66 36.94 2.12
N ASP A 6 2.12 36.71 0.89
CA ASP A 6 2.24 35.37 0.28
C ASP A 6 3.16 34.42 1.08
N ALA A 7 4.22 34.96 1.68
CA ALA A 7 5.17 34.17 2.47
C ALA A 7 4.57 33.75 3.83
N GLN A 8 3.78 34.62 4.46
CA GLN A 8 3.08 34.32 5.72
C GLN A 8 1.91 33.33 5.50
N ASP A 9 1.16 33.46 4.41
CA ASP A 9 0.12 32.50 4.02
C ASP A 9 0.73 31.11 3.75
N SER A 10 1.86 31.06 3.04
CA SER A 10 2.61 29.82 2.78
C SER A 10 3.11 29.14 4.07
N LEU A 11 3.55 29.92 5.06
CA LEU A 11 4.01 29.41 6.36
C LEU A 11 2.86 28.89 7.24
N SER A 12 1.64 29.41 7.06
CA SER A 12 0.44 28.93 7.75
C SER A 12 -0.14 27.63 7.18
N ALA A 13 0.14 27.33 5.90
CA ALA A 13 -0.34 26.13 5.22
C ALA A 13 0.37 24.85 5.68
N LEU A 14 1.65 24.93 6.05
CA LEU A 14 2.45 23.76 6.44
C LEU A 14 1.91 23.05 7.70
N PRO A 15 1.54 23.76 8.80
CA PRO A 15 0.87 23.15 9.94
C PRO A 15 -0.48 22.49 9.58
N ALA A 16 -1.28 23.14 8.73
CA ALA A 16 -2.56 22.59 8.29
C ALA A 16 -2.40 21.29 7.48
N LEU A 17 -1.45 21.27 6.54
CA LEU A 17 -1.11 20.06 5.78
C LEU A 17 -0.58 18.94 6.67
N SER A 18 0.26 19.27 7.66
CA SER A 18 0.79 18.31 8.64
C SER A 18 -0.32 17.71 9.52
N ALA A 19 -1.32 18.52 9.88
CA ALA A 19 -2.47 18.06 10.65
C ALA A 19 -3.33 17.06 9.85
N LEU A 20 -3.49 17.26 8.55
CA LEU A 20 -4.28 16.39 7.67
C LEU A 20 -3.57 15.09 7.27
N GLY A 21 -2.24 15.03 7.39
CA GLY A 21 -1.43 13.93 6.85
C GLY A 21 -1.85 12.54 7.31
N ASP A 22 -2.35 12.40 8.55
CA ASP A 22 -2.80 11.11 9.08
C ASP A 22 -4.11 10.64 8.45
N ALA A 23 -5.10 11.53 8.38
CA ALA A 23 -6.39 11.25 7.73
C ALA A 23 -6.20 10.94 6.24
N VAL A 24 -5.34 11.71 5.56
CA VAL A 24 -4.98 11.47 4.16
C VAL A 24 -4.32 10.10 4.00
N ALA A 25 -3.39 9.73 4.88
CA ALA A 25 -2.75 8.41 4.84
C ALA A 25 -3.75 7.27 5.06
N ALA A 26 -4.74 7.43 5.95
CA ALA A 26 -5.79 6.44 6.16
C ALA A 26 -6.67 6.25 4.91
N VAL A 27 -7.05 7.34 4.23
CA VAL A 27 -7.80 7.28 2.96
C VAL A 27 -6.99 6.61 1.85
N LEU A 28 -5.72 6.98 1.70
CA LEU A 28 -4.82 6.37 0.73
C LEU A 28 -4.59 4.88 1.01
N ALA A 29 -4.53 4.48 2.28
CA ALA A 29 -4.44 3.07 2.67
C ALA A 29 -5.67 2.27 2.21
N ALA A 30 -6.87 2.84 2.38
CA ALA A 30 -8.12 2.23 1.92
C ALA A 30 -8.16 2.10 0.39
N GLU A 31 -7.66 3.10 -0.34
CA GLU A 31 -7.58 3.04 -1.79
C GLU A 31 -6.57 1.99 -2.28
N ALA A 32 -5.36 1.99 -1.71
CA ALA A 32 -4.29 1.05 -2.05
C ALA A 32 -4.70 -0.40 -1.78
N VAL A 33 -5.38 -0.70 -0.65
CA VAL A 33 -5.86 -2.05 -0.37
C VAL A 33 -7.01 -2.47 -1.28
N GLY A 34 -7.84 -1.52 -1.73
CA GLY A 34 -8.85 -1.76 -2.77
C GLY A 34 -8.20 -2.17 -4.09
N ALA A 35 -7.17 -1.43 -4.52
CA ALA A 35 -6.39 -1.75 -5.70
C ALA A 35 -5.68 -3.11 -5.57
N ALA A 36 -5.09 -3.42 -4.40
CA ALA A 36 -4.43 -4.69 -4.14
C ALA A 36 -5.41 -5.88 -4.22
N GLY A 37 -6.59 -5.73 -3.61
CA GLY A 37 -7.66 -6.74 -3.70
C GLY A 37 -8.10 -6.98 -5.15
N ARG A 38 -8.30 -5.90 -5.92
CA ARG A 38 -8.70 -6.05 -7.33
C ARG A 38 -7.61 -6.69 -8.19
N ALA A 39 -6.34 -6.37 -7.94
CA ALA A 39 -5.21 -7.02 -8.60
C ALA A 39 -5.17 -8.52 -8.29
N LEU A 40 -5.41 -8.91 -7.03
CA LEU A 40 -5.50 -10.30 -6.61
C LEU A 40 -6.67 -11.03 -7.29
N ASP A 41 -7.87 -10.46 -7.26
CA ASP A 41 -9.07 -11.07 -7.88
C ASP A 41 -8.84 -11.37 -9.36
N ARG A 42 -8.33 -10.37 -10.10
CA ARG A 42 -7.98 -10.53 -11.53
C ARG A 42 -6.90 -11.57 -11.76
N THR A 43 -6.01 -11.78 -10.79
CA THR A 43 -4.95 -12.79 -10.86
C THR A 43 -5.52 -14.18 -10.63
N VAL A 44 -6.38 -14.35 -9.63
CA VAL A 44 -7.09 -15.61 -9.35
C VAL A 44 -7.96 -16.03 -10.54
N GLU A 45 -8.69 -15.07 -11.13
CA GLU A 45 -9.49 -15.30 -12.34
C GLU A 45 -8.62 -15.83 -13.49
N TYR A 46 -7.51 -15.15 -13.80
CA TYR A 46 -6.61 -15.56 -14.88
C TYR A 46 -6.04 -16.97 -14.67
N VAL A 47 -5.51 -17.26 -13.48
CA VAL A 47 -4.91 -18.59 -13.21
C VAL A 47 -5.93 -19.71 -13.17
N GLY A 48 -7.20 -19.40 -12.89
CA GLY A 48 -8.30 -20.35 -12.94
C GLY A 48 -8.75 -20.69 -14.37
N GLN A 49 -8.63 -19.75 -15.31
CA GLN A 49 -9.06 -19.93 -16.71
C GLN A 49 -7.92 -20.44 -17.62
N ARG A 50 -6.67 -20.09 -17.32
CA ARG A 50 -5.53 -20.46 -18.17
C ARG A 50 -5.17 -21.93 -17.99
N GLU A 51 -5.24 -22.71 -19.07
CA GLU A 51 -4.86 -24.12 -19.08
C GLU A 51 -3.46 -24.34 -19.66
N GLN A 52 -2.64 -25.12 -18.95
CA GLN A 52 -1.35 -25.64 -19.42
C GLN A 52 -1.12 -27.02 -18.82
N PHE A 53 -0.41 -27.88 -19.54
CA PHE A 53 -0.16 -29.26 -19.11
C PHE A 53 -1.46 -30.03 -18.79
N GLY A 54 -2.52 -29.77 -19.57
CA GLY A 54 -3.80 -30.49 -19.50
C GLY A 54 -4.74 -30.10 -18.35
N ARG A 55 -4.49 -28.98 -17.65
CA ARG A 55 -5.40 -28.44 -16.61
C ARG A 55 -5.17 -26.95 -16.34
N ALA A 56 -6.07 -26.32 -15.60
CA ALA A 56 -5.90 -24.93 -15.14
C ALA A 56 -4.59 -24.76 -14.35
N ILE A 57 -3.84 -23.69 -14.62
CA ILE A 57 -2.56 -23.43 -13.97
C ILE A 57 -2.72 -23.18 -12.46
N GLY A 58 -3.87 -22.66 -12.03
CA GLY A 58 -4.22 -22.49 -10.62
C GLY A 58 -4.33 -23.81 -9.83
N SER A 59 -4.35 -24.97 -10.49
CA SER A 59 -4.33 -26.27 -9.79
C SER A 59 -2.95 -26.65 -9.24
N PHE A 60 -1.86 -26.11 -9.81
CA PHE A 60 -0.49 -26.38 -9.37
C PHE A 60 -0.18 -25.63 -8.07
N GLN A 61 0.39 -26.32 -7.08
CA GLN A 61 0.76 -25.75 -5.78
C GLN A 61 1.64 -24.50 -5.90
N ALA A 62 2.64 -24.55 -6.80
CA ALA A 62 3.55 -23.44 -7.08
C ALA A 62 2.83 -22.18 -7.60
N VAL A 63 1.63 -22.32 -8.17
CA VAL A 63 0.81 -21.20 -8.61
C VAL A 63 -0.13 -20.76 -7.49
N LYS A 64 -0.97 -21.65 -6.93
CA LYS A 64 -2.04 -21.24 -6.00
C LYS A 64 -1.58 -20.77 -4.62
N HIS A 65 -0.41 -21.19 -4.14
CA HIS A 65 0.10 -20.70 -2.86
C HIS A 65 0.43 -19.21 -2.92
N ARG A 66 0.93 -18.71 -4.06
CA ARG A 66 1.31 -17.29 -4.18
C ARG A 66 0.10 -16.35 -4.01
N PRO A 67 -1.04 -16.52 -4.71
CA PRO A 67 -2.26 -15.75 -4.44
C PRO A 67 -2.83 -15.96 -3.03
N ALA A 68 -2.65 -17.14 -2.41
CA ALA A 68 -3.10 -17.37 -1.03
C ALA A 68 -2.30 -16.53 -0.03
N ASP A 69 -0.98 -16.43 -0.19
CA ASP A 69 -0.14 -15.58 0.65
C ASP A 69 -0.46 -14.09 0.44
N VAL A 70 -0.66 -13.69 -0.83
CA VAL A 70 -1.11 -12.32 -1.17
C VAL A 70 -2.47 -12.01 -0.54
N TYR A 71 -3.40 -12.96 -0.54
CA TYR A 71 -4.70 -12.79 0.11
C TYR A 71 -4.55 -12.44 1.59
N VAL A 72 -3.71 -13.17 2.32
CA VAL A 72 -3.43 -12.87 3.74
C VAL A 72 -2.88 -11.46 3.91
N GLN A 73 -1.93 -11.05 3.07
CA GLN A 73 -1.37 -9.68 3.10
C GLN A 73 -2.44 -8.62 2.84
N VAL A 74 -3.32 -8.83 1.84
CA VAL A 74 -4.42 -7.91 1.52
C VAL A 74 -5.41 -7.82 2.67
N GLN A 75 -5.75 -8.92 3.34
CA GLN A 75 -6.66 -8.89 4.49
C GLN A 75 -6.04 -8.19 5.71
N ALA A 76 -4.75 -8.40 5.96
CA ALA A 76 -4.02 -7.69 7.00
C ALA A 76 -3.99 -6.17 6.72
N ALA A 77 -3.67 -5.77 5.49
CA ALA A 77 -3.71 -4.37 5.06
C ALA A 77 -5.12 -3.77 5.16
N ARG A 78 -6.16 -4.54 4.84
CA ARG A 78 -7.56 -4.08 4.90
C ARG A 78 -7.97 -3.80 6.33
N SER A 79 -7.61 -4.70 7.24
CA SER A 79 -7.85 -4.53 8.68
C SER A 79 -7.13 -3.30 9.20
N ALA A 80 -5.87 -3.08 8.81
CA ALA A 80 -5.10 -1.89 9.17
C ALA A 80 -5.71 -0.59 8.63
N ALA A 81 -6.19 -0.59 7.38
CA ALA A 81 -6.85 0.58 6.78
C ALA A 81 -8.17 0.93 7.49
N TYR A 82 -8.98 -0.07 7.85
CA TYR A 82 -10.20 0.16 8.63
C TYR A 82 -9.90 0.65 10.03
N TYR A 83 -8.88 0.08 10.69
CA TYR A 83 -8.43 0.58 11.98
C TYR A 83 -7.96 2.04 11.88
N ALA A 84 -7.17 2.40 10.86
CA ALA A 84 -6.72 3.77 10.68
C ALA A 84 -7.86 4.75 10.46
N ALA A 85 -8.87 4.38 9.65
CA ALA A 85 -10.05 5.22 9.46
C ALA A 85 -10.82 5.46 10.78
N TRP A 86 -10.95 4.43 11.62
CA TRP A 86 -11.53 4.56 12.96
C TRP A 86 -10.63 5.40 13.90
N ALA A 87 -9.33 5.17 13.89
CA ALA A 87 -8.35 5.85 14.74
C ALA A 87 -8.28 7.36 14.46
N THR A 88 -8.36 7.77 13.19
CA THR A 88 -8.35 9.17 12.78
C THR A 88 -9.47 9.98 13.45
N VAL A 89 -10.68 9.42 13.61
CA VAL A 89 -11.79 10.14 14.26
C VAL A 89 -11.69 10.15 15.80
N HIS A 90 -10.81 9.32 16.37
CA HIS A 90 -10.52 9.26 17.81
C HIS A 90 -9.21 9.97 18.19
N GLY A 91 -8.57 10.66 17.24
CA GLY A 91 -7.34 11.43 17.49
C GLY A 91 -6.06 10.59 17.56
N GLU A 92 -6.13 9.32 17.22
CA GLU A 92 -4.96 8.44 17.10
C GLU A 92 -4.24 8.64 15.76
N ARG A 93 -2.91 8.52 15.75
CA ARG A 93 -2.04 8.83 14.60
C ARG A 93 -1.38 7.58 14.03
N VAL A 94 -2.16 6.76 13.34
CA VAL A 94 -1.73 5.45 12.81
C VAL A 94 -1.83 5.34 11.29
N GLY A 95 -2.29 6.40 10.62
CA GLY A 95 -2.49 6.44 9.16
C GLY A 95 -1.25 6.05 8.35
N PRO A 96 -0.05 6.60 8.64
CA PRO A 96 1.17 6.23 7.93
C PRO A 96 1.53 4.75 8.01
N LEU A 97 1.28 4.09 9.16
CA LEU A 97 1.57 2.67 9.33
C LEU A 97 0.59 1.79 8.51
N ALA A 98 -0.69 2.16 8.51
CA ALA A 98 -1.68 1.50 7.66
C ALA A 98 -1.38 1.68 6.17
N LEU A 99 -0.97 2.88 5.76
CA LEU A 99 -0.55 3.15 4.38
C LEU A 99 0.67 2.32 4.00
N ALA A 100 1.67 2.21 4.87
CA ALA A 100 2.85 1.36 4.64
C ALA A 100 2.45 -0.10 4.35
N GLN A 101 1.53 -0.65 5.14
CA GLN A 101 1.02 -2.01 4.97
C GLN A 101 0.22 -2.17 3.67
N ALA A 102 -0.61 -1.18 3.32
CA ALA A 102 -1.42 -1.21 2.12
C ALA A 102 -0.58 -1.07 0.83
N LEU A 103 0.43 -0.21 0.82
CA LEU A 103 1.36 -0.06 -0.30
C LEU A 103 2.19 -1.33 -0.52
N GLU A 104 2.66 -1.96 0.56
CA GLU A 104 3.36 -3.25 0.45
C GLU A 104 2.45 -4.35 -0.11
N ALA A 105 1.21 -4.45 0.37
CA ALA A 105 0.24 -5.40 -0.16
C ALA A 105 -0.06 -5.14 -1.66
N LEU A 106 -0.21 -3.88 -2.07
CA LEU A 106 -0.43 -3.50 -3.46
C LEU A 106 0.78 -3.85 -4.34
N ARG A 107 2.00 -3.54 -3.89
CA ARG A 107 3.24 -3.88 -4.61
C ARG A 107 3.36 -5.39 -4.80
N THR A 108 3.13 -6.18 -3.75
CA THR A 108 3.17 -7.64 -3.84
C THR A 108 2.08 -8.15 -4.78
N ALA A 109 0.82 -7.74 -4.60
CA ALA A 109 -0.29 -8.19 -5.43
C ALA A 109 -0.10 -7.85 -6.92
N ALA A 110 0.40 -6.66 -7.22
CA ALA A 110 0.68 -6.24 -8.59
C ALA A 110 1.85 -7.02 -9.21
N GLY A 111 2.95 -7.21 -8.47
CA GLY A 111 4.12 -7.97 -8.94
C GLY A 111 3.82 -9.45 -9.18
N GLU A 112 3.11 -10.07 -8.24
CA GLU A 112 2.59 -11.44 -8.36
C GLU A 112 1.64 -11.56 -9.55
N GLY A 113 0.79 -10.56 -9.72
CA GLY A 113 -0.09 -10.44 -10.86
C GLY A 113 0.66 -10.44 -12.20
N ILE A 114 1.77 -9.73 -12.34
CA ILE A 114 2.59 -9.80 -13.56
C ILE A 114 3.19 -11.19 -13.73
N GLN A 115 3.83 -11.73 -12.69
CA GLN A 115 4.55 -13.01 -12.82
C GLN A 115 3.66 -14.21 -13.12
N LEU A 116 2.46 -14.27 -12.56
CA LEU A 116 1.53 -15.38 -12.81
C LEU A 116 0.90 -15.33 -14.20
N ARG A 117 0.94 -14.17 -14.87
CA ARG A 117 0.56 -14.02 -16.28
C ARG A 117 1.68 -14.42 -17.24
N GLY A 118 2.93 -14.33 -16.82
CA GLY A 118 4.09 -14.52 -17.69
C GLY A 118 4.26 -13.33 -18.64
N GLU A 119 4.71 -13.58 -19.86
CA GLU A 119 5.07 -12.53 -20.83
C GLU A 119 3.90 -11.57 -21.13
N ILE A 120 2.67 -12.08 -21.26
CA ILE A 120 1.47 -11.25 -21.50
C ILE A 120 1.19 -10.25 -20.36
N GLY A 121 1.72 -10.51 -19.16
CA GLY A 121 1.63 -9.55 -18.04
C GLY A 121 2.43 -8.27 -18.28
N PHE A 122 3.37 -8.28 -19.22
CA PHE A 122 4.25 -7.17 -19.56
C PHE A 122 3.86 -6.45 -20.86
N THR A 123 2.78 -6.89 -21.52
CA THR A 123 2.34 -6.34 -22.80
C THR A 123 1.12 -5.42 -22.63
N TRP A 124 0.71 -4.72 -23.69
CA TRP A 124 -0.41 -3.77 -23.67
C TRP A 124 -1.79 -4.45 -23.74
N GLU A 125 -1.80 -5.73 -24.07
CA GLU A 125 -2.97 -6.60 -24.20
C GLU A 125 -3.61 -6.93 -22.85
N HIS A 126 -2.92 -6.66 -21.74
CA HIS A 126 -3.44 -6.90 -20.40
C HIS A 126 -3.18 -5.74 -19.45
N ASP A 127 -4.21 -5.30 -18.73
CA ASP A 127 -4.16 -4.21 -17.74
C ASP A 127 -3.26 -4.46 -16.51
N ALA A 128 -2.56 -5.60 -16.41
CA ALA A 128 -1.81 -5.97 -15.20
C ALA A 128 -0.72 -4.94 -14.88
N HIS A 129 -0.08 -4.43 -15.93
CA HIS A 129 0.94 -3.39 -15.87
C HIS A 129 0.40 -2.05 -15.32
N LEU A 130 -0.92 -1.79 -15.37
CA LEU A 130 -1.51 -0.59 -14.78
C LEU A 130 -1.43 -0.61 -13.24
N TYR A 131 -1.70 -1.77 -12.62
CA TYR A 131 -1.60 -1.94 -11.17
C TYR A 131 -0.14 -1.85 -10.70
N PHE A 132 0.79 -2.39 -11.49
CA PHE A 132 2.21 -2.31 -11.17
C PHE A 132 2.74 -0.87 -11.24
N LYS A 133 2.41 -0.14 -12.32
CA LYS A 133 2.75 1.28 -12.45
C LYS A 133 2.15 2.12 -11.31
N ARG A 134 0.90 1.83 -10.94
CA ARG A 134 0.24 2.47 -9.80
C ARG A 134 0.98 2.18 -8.50
N ALA A 135 1.30 0.92 -8.20
CA ALA A 135 2.02 0.56 -6.98
C ALA A 135 3.36 1.33 -6.86
N ALA A 136 4.12 1.39 -7.95
CA ALA A 136 5.37 2.14 -8.00
C ALA A 136 5.16 3.66 -7.85
N GLY A 137 4.13 4.20 -8.50
CA GLY A 137 3.78 5.62 -8.40
C GLY A 137 3.34 6.03 -6.99
N ASP A 138 2.51 5.21 -6.34
CA ASP A 138 1.99 5.47 -5.00
C ASP A 138 3.14 5.47 -3.97
N GLU A 139 4.10 4.53 -4.04
CA GLU A 139 5.28 4.54 -3.16
C GLU A 139 6.20 5.75 -3.40
N LEU A 140 6.32 6.22 -4.65
CA LEU A 140 7.10 7.43 -4.97
C LEU A 140 6.43 8.70 -4.45
N LEU A 141 5.11 8.80 -4.61
CA LEU A 141 4.34 10.01 -4.28
C LEU A 141 4.12 10.16 -2.77
N PHE A 142 3.75 9.07 -2.09
CA PHE A 142 3.38 9.12 -0.67
C PHE A 142 4.53 8.73 0.27
N GLY A 143 5.63 8.24 -0.31
CA GLY A 143 6.85 7.86 0.38
C GLY A 143 7.00 6.34 0.48
N PRO A 144 8.23 5.82 0.32
CA PRO A 144 8.47 4.39 0.34
C PRO A 144 8.13 3.79 1.71
N VAL A 145 7.69 2.54 1.70
CA VAL A 145 7.17 1.82 2.88
C VAL A 145 8.08 1.93 4.11
N HIS A 146 9.40 1.82 3.93
CA HIS A 146 10.35 1.92 5.04
C HIS A 146 10.36 3.30 5.72
N ARG A 147 10.14 4.39 5.00
CA ARG A 147 10.06 5.74 5.58
C ARG A 147 8.78 5.94 6.38
N LEU A 148 7.67 5.39 5.90
CA LEU A 148 6.41 5.41 6.64
C LEU A 148 6.52 4.63 7.96
N ARG A 149 7.17 3.45 7.92
CA ARG A 149 7.50 2.66 9.13
C ARG A 149 8.45 3.40 10.07
N SER A 150 9.49 4.04 9.54
CA SER A 150 10.43 4.84 10.34
C SER A 150 9.70 5.97 11.08
N ARG A 151 8.84 6.74 10.38
CA ARG A 151 8.05 7.80 11.01
C ARG A 151 7.14 7.30 12.12
N ALA A 152 6.50 6.13 11.92
CA ALA A 152 5.69 5.52 12.95
C ALA A 152 6.52 5.08 14.17
N ALA A 153 7.71 4.51 13.94
CA ALA A 153 8.64 4.12 15.00
C ALA A 153 9.15 5.34 15.79
N ASP A 154 9.49 6.43 15.10
CA ASP A 154 9.93 7.69 15.70
C ASP A 154 8.82 8.31 16.55
N ALA A 155 7.57 8.29 16.07
CA ALA A 155 6.41 8.84 16.78
C ALA A 155 6.11 8.15 18.11
N VAL A 156 6.44 6.85 18.24
CA VAL A 156 6.27 6.09 19.49
C VAL A 156 7.58 5.95 20.29
N GLY A 157 8.67 6.57 19.83
CA GLY A 157 9.97 6.51 20.49
C GLY A 157 10.58 5.11 20.53
N LEU A 158 10.26 4.24 19.57
CA LEU A 158 10.63 2.80 19.60
C LEU A 158 12.14 2.57 19.72
N PHE A 159 12.95 3.45 19.13
CA PHE A 159 14.41 3.39 19.14
C PHE A 159 15.04 4.46 20.04
N GLY A 160 14.27 5.11 20.90
CA GLY A 160 14.82 6.04 21.88
C GLY A 160 15.75 5.32 22.84
N THR A 161 16.97 5.84 23.04
CA THR A 161 17.92 5.34 24.04
C THR A 161 17.41 5.72 25.44
N GLY A 162 16.45 4.96 25.96
CA GLY A 162 16.19 4.96 27.39
C GLY A 162 17.47 4.49 28.08
N THR A 163 18.06 5.34 28.92
CA THR A 163 19.16 4.90 29.80
C THR A 163 18.60 3.80 30.68
N VAL A 164 18.94 2.54 30.37
CA VAL A 164 18.69 1.43 31.27
C VAL A 164 19.62 1.66 32.46
N ALA A 165 19.08 2.23 33.53
CA ALA A 165 19.76 2.25 34.82
C ALA A 165 19.89 0.78 35.26
N VAL A 166 21.10 0.22 35.08
CA VAL A 166 21.54 -1.03 35.70
C VAL A 166 21.92 -0.76 37.13
#